data_AF-A0A3A0BJJ1-F1
#
_entry.id   AF-A0A3A0BJJ1-F1
#
_cell.length_a   1.000
_cell.length_b   1.000
_cell.length_c   1.000
_cell.angle_alpha   90.00
_cell.angle_beta   90.00
_cell.angle_gamma   90.00
#
_symmetry.space_group_name_H-M   'P 1'
#
loop_
_entity.id
_entity.type
_entity.pdbx_description
1 polymer ?
#
loop_
_entity_poly.entity_id
_entity_poly.type
_entity_poly.pdbx_seq_one_letter_code
_entity_poly.pdbx_strand_id
1 'polypeptide(L)'
;MKDDVRKYIYGALVVVVIGLLAWAGLVYVNACGMTLTCLRGQTPVQGTPIPTLIPATLPALEMESAPAASDSDTCRVAAQDLIGAWVEAGSSETEAFQFQDANGKTCEATFEDVRPLFVNSNLWYSGSLACTSCHSVDLAVSPAQLDLSSYDGILAGSRRADDAPKGTDILGGGDWKSSLLYQFITESHPDIPGHDAALLSGLTVSAGTSLPEANVTPTP
;
A
#
# COMPACT_ATOMS: atom_id res chain seq x y z
N MET A 1 -23.77 -6.15 -60.46
CA MET A 1 -22.87 -5.01 -60.17
C MET A 1 -23.22 -4.25 -58.88
N LYS A 2 -24.50 -4.08 -58.49
CA LYS A 2 -24.87 -3.43 -57.21
C LYS A 2 -24.57 -4.29 -55.95
N ASP A 3 -24.65 -5.61 -56.07
CA ASP A 3 -24.45 -6.51 -54.93
C ASP A 3 -22.97 -6.72 -54.55
N ASP A 4 -22.06 -6.69 -55.54
CA ASP A 4 -20.63 -6.80 -55.28
C ASP A 4 -20.10 -5.60 -54.49
N VAL A 5 -20.48 -4.38 -54.88
CA VAL A 5 -20.06 -3.14 -54.18
C VAL A 5 -20.55 -3.15 -52.72
N ARG A 6 -21.79 -3.57 -52.48
CA ARG A 6 -22.35 -3.69 -51.12
C ARG A 6 -21.57 -4.71 -50.29
N LYS A 7 -21.17 -5.84 -50.87
CA LYS A 7 -20.37 -6.87 -50.20
C LYS A 7 -18.97 -6.35 -49.84
N TYR A 8 -18.32 -5.60 -50.72
CA TYR A 8 -17.03 -4.96 -50.43
C TYR A 8 -17.14 -3.89 -49.35
N ILE A 9 -18.19 -3.06 -49.37
CA ILE A 9 -18.42 -2.04 -48.34
C ILE A 9 -18.63 -2.69 -46.97
N TYR A 10 -19.49 -3.71 -46.87
CA TYR A 10 -19.69 -4.40 -45.59
C TYR A 10 -18.44 -5.17 -45.14
N GLY A 11 -17.70 -5.78 -46.07
CA GLY A 11 -16.43 -6.43 -45.76
C GLY A 11 -15.41 -5.45 -45.16
N ALA A 12 -15.27 -4.26 -45.76
CA ALA A 12 -14.38 -3.23 -45.24
C ALA A 12 -14.81 -2.73 -43.86
N LEU A 13 -16.12 -2.48 -43.66
CA LEU A 13 -16.65 -2.05 -42.36
C LEU A 13 -16.40 -3.09 -41.26
N VAL A 14 -16.60 -4.38 -41.55
CA VAL A 14 -16.34 -5.46 -40.60
C VAL A 14 -14.86 -5.53 -40.22
N VAL A 15 -13.96 -5.44 -41.20
CA VAL A 15 -12.51 -5.44 -40.95
C VAL A 15 -12.08 -4.24 -40.09
N VAL A 16 -12.62 -3.05 -40.37
CA VAL A 16 -12.33 -1.84 -39.58
C VAL A 16 -12.83 -2.00 -38.15
N VAL A 17 -14.05 -2.49 -37.94
CA VAL A 17 -14.59 -2.70 -36.60
C VAL A 17 -13.79 -3.73 -35.82
N ILE A 18 -13.44 -4.86 -36.44
CA ILE A 18 -12.59 -5.88 -35.80
C ILE A 18 -11.20 -5.32 -35.48
N GLY A 19 -10.61 -4.55 -36.40
CA GLY A 19 -9.31 -3.90 -36.19
C GLY A 19 -9.34 -2.92 -35.01
N LEU A 20 -10.40 -2.10 -34.89
CA LEU A 20 -10.58 -1.17 -33.77
C LEU A 20 -10.78 -1.90 -32.45
N LEU A 21 -11.56 -2.99 -32.42
CA LEU A 21 -11.76 -3.79 -31.22
C LEU A 21 -10.48 -4.49 -30.79
N ALA A 22 -9.72 -5.04 -31.74
CA ALA A 22 -8.42 -5.66 -31.47
C ALA A 22 -7.40 -4.64 -30.95
N TRP A 23 -7.35 -3.44 -31.56
CA TRP A 23 -6.48 -2.36 -31.11
C TRP A 23 -6.85 -1.87 -29.72
N ALA A 24 -8.14 -1.61 -29.47
CA ALA A 24 -8.63 -1.20 -28.15
C ALA A 24 -8.35 -2.27 -27.09
N GLY A 25 -8.54 -3.55 -27.42
CA GLY A 25 -8.19 -4.67 -26.55
C GLY A 25 -6.69 -4.74 -26.27
N LEU A 26 -5.84 -4.50 -27.27
CA LEU A 26 -4.38 -4.47 -27.09
C LEU A 26 -3.95 -3.31 -26.21
N VAL A 27 -4.48 -2.10 -26.42
CA VAL A 27 -4.22 -0.94 -25.55
C VAL A 27 -4.69 -1.24 -24.13
N TYR A 28 -5.88 -1.82 -23.97
CA TYR A 28 -6.43 -2.20 -22.68
C TYR A 28 -5.55 -3.22 -21.95
N VAL A 29 -5.12 -4.30 -22.60
CA VAL A 29 -4.27 -5.33 -21.97
C VAL A 29 -2.89 -4.76 -21.62
N ASN A 30 -2.32 -3.88 -22.45
CA ASN A 30 -1.05 -3.23 -22.13
C ASN A 30 -1.16 -2.29 -20.91
N ALA A 31 -2.24 -1.53 -20.80
CA ALA A 31 -2.45 -0.58 -19.71
C ALA A 31 -2.94 -1.25 -18.41
N CYS A 32 -3.88 -2.20 -18.52
CA CYS A 32 -4.68 -2.71 -17.40
C CYS A 32 -4.44 -4.21 -17.10
N GLY A 33 -3.70 -4.94 -17.94
CA GLY A 33 -3.56 -6.39 -17.84
C GLY A 33 -4.84 -7.16 -18.24
N MET A 34 -4.95 -8.42 -17.80
CA MET A 34 -6.13 -9.29 -18.06
C MET A 34 -7.28 -9.08 -17.06
N THR A 35 -7.13 -8.13 -16.13
CA THR A 35 -8.11 -7.86 -15.07
C THR A 35 -9.08 -6.74 -15.48
N LEU A 36 -10.35 -6.85 -15.10
CA LEU A 36 -11.37 -5.81 -15.34
C LEU A 36 -11.24 -4.57 -14.43
N THR A 37 -10.28 -4.57 -13.50
CA THR A 37 -10.11 -3.57 -12.45
C THR A 37 -8.99 -2.55 -12.71
N CYS A 38 -8.27 -2.65 -13.83
CA CYS A 38 -7.21 -1.73 -14.28
C CYS A 38 -6.27 -1.19 -13.18
N LEU A 39 -5.73 -2.09 -12.34
CA LEU A 39 -4.93 -1.72 -11.17
C LEU A 39 -3.58 -1.05 -11.52
N ARG A 40 -2.99 -1.36 -12.69
CA ARG A 40 -1.71 -0.78 -13.15
C ARG A 40 -1.80 0.70 -13.55
N GLY A 41 -2.99 1.21 -13.85
CA GLY A 41 -3.21 2.59 -14.27
C GLY A 41 -3.48 3.55 -13.10
N GLN A 42 -3.58 3.05 -11.87
CA GLN A 42 -3.76 3.92 -10.71
C GLN A 42 -2.47 4.68 -10.46
N THR A 43 -2.54 6.00 -10.62
CA THR A 43 -1.46 6.88 -10.19
C THR A 43 -1.28 6.68 -8.69
N PRO A 44 -0.04 6.45 -8.21
CA PRO A 44 0.21 6.41 -6.79
C PRO A 44 -0.32 7.70 -6.19
N VAL A 45 -1.00 7.61 -5.04
CA VAL A 45 -1.32 8.80 -4.25
C VAL A 45 0.02 9.35 -3.78
N GLN A 46 0.59 10.26 -4.57
CA GLN A 46 1.72 11.05 -4.16
C GLN A 46 1.15 11.96 -3.06
N GLY A 47 1.40 11.58 -1.81
CA GLY A 47 1.01 12.37 -0.66
C GLY A 47 1.69 13.72 -0.79
N THR A 48 1.02 14.69 -1.41
CA THR A 48 1.34 16.07 -1.11
C THR A 48 1.04 16.21 0.37
N PRO A 49 2.01 16.67 1.19
CA PRO A 49 1.69 17.02 2.55
C PRO A 49 0.61 18.07 2.44
N ILE A 50 -0.64 17.68 2.67
CA ILE A 50 -1.73 18.64 2.84
C ILE A 50 -1.23 19.47 4.01
N PRO A 51 -0.94 20.77 3.82
CA PRO A 51 -0.55 21.60 4.93
C PRO A 51 -1.75 21.52 5.87
N THR A 52 -1.55 20.82 6.99
CA THR A 52 -2.32 21.08 8.19
C THR A 52 -2.35 22.60 8.28
N LEU A 53 -3.56 23.17 8.31
CA LEU A 53 -3.77 24.61 8.36
C LEU A 53 -3.19 25.14 9.68
N ILE A 54 -1.87 25.25 9.75
CA ILE A 54 -1.13 25.95 10.79
C ILE A 54 -1.33 27.42 10.45
N PRO A 55 -1.93 28.23 11.35
CA PRO A 55 -2.05 29.66 11.11
C PRO A 55 -0.65 30.26 10.92
N ALA A 56 -0.45 30.87 9.76
CA ALA A 56 0.82 31.39 9.27
C ALA A 56 1.44 32.42 10.24
N THR A 57 2.59 32.07 10.85
CA THR A 57 3.53 33.05 11.42
C THR A 57 5.00 32.56 11.50
N LEU A 58 5.36 31.38 10.97
CA LEU A 58 6.75 30.92 11.02
C LEU A 58 7.58 31.43 9.82
N PRO A 59 8.85 31.85 10.02
CA PRO A 59 9.75 32.27 8.94
C PRO A 59 9.95 31.13 7.94
N ALA A 60 10.16 31.47 6.66
CA ALA A 60 10.39 30.50 5.60
C ALA A 60 11.58 29.59 5.96
N LEU A 61 11.34 28.29 6.07
CA LEU A 61 12.39 27.27 6.06
C LEU A 61 13.07 27.33 4.69
N GLU A 62 14.37 27.63 4.69
CA GLU A 62 15.23 27.46 3.53
C GLU A 62 15.18 25.99 3.14
N MET A 63 14.69 25.73 1.92
CA MET A 63 14.75 24.41 1.30
C MET A 63 16.22 24.09 1.01
N GLU A 64 16.90 23.50 1.99
CA GLU A 64 18.07 22.70 1.70
C GLU A 64 17.59 21.55 0.81
N SER A 65 18.12 21.51 -0.40
CA SER A 65 17.74 20.55 -1.42
C SER A 65 18.11 19.16 -0.92
N ALA A 66 17.12 18.41 -0.40
CA ALA A 66 17.28 16.99 -0.20
C ALA A 66 17.65 16.37 -1.57
N PRO A 67 18.69 15.53 -1.65
CA PRO A 67 19.02 14.89 -2.91
C PRO A 67 17.80 14.08 -3.33
N ALA A 68 17.36 14.29 -4.57
CA ALA A 68 16.40 13.40 -5.21
C ALA A 68 17.00 11.99 -5.15
N ALA A 69 16.51 11.18 -4.22
CA ALA A 69 16.72 9.74 -4.27
C ALA A 69 16.17 9.30 -5.63
N SER A 70 17.02 8.67 -6.41
CA SER A 70 16.67 8.09 -7.70
C SER A 70 15.39 7.28 -7.54
N ASP A 71 14.34 7.63 -8.26
CA ASP A 71 13.04 6.93 -8.34
C ASP A 71 13.17 5.48 -8.90
N SER A 72 14.41 4.99 -9.02
CA SER A 72 14.81 3.68 -9.57
C SER A 72 15.26 2.67 -8.51
N ASP A 73 15.49 3.08 -7.25
CA ASP A 73 15.97 2.18 -6.19
C ASP A 73 14.90 1.79 -5.16
N THR A 74 13.75 2.48 -5.14
CA THR A 74 12.62 2.20 -4.26
C THR A 74 11.74 1.09 -4.80
N CYS A 75 11.39 0.13 -3.93
CA CYS A 75 10.61 -1.03 -4.33
C CYS A 75 9.10 -0.81 -4.18
N ARG A 76 8.30 -1.48 -5.00
CA ARG A 76 6.85 -1.40 -4.99
C ARG A 76 6.25 -2.65 -4.40
N VAL A 77 5.39 -2.50 -3.39
CA VAL A 77 4.78 -3.63 -2.67
C VAL A 77 3.37 -3.27 -2.22
N ALA A 78 2.50 -4.26 -2.08
CA ALA A 78 1.19 -4.02 -1.46
C ALA A 78 1.38 -3.65 0.02
N ALA A 79 0.67 -2.63 0.51
CA ALA A 79 0.84 -2.16 1.90
C ALA A 79 0.65 -3.29 2.93
N GLN A 80 -0.34 -4.16 2.72
CA GLN A 80 -0.58 -5.33 3.55
C GLN A 80 0.58 -6.34 3.55
N ASP A 81 1.26 -6.49 2.41
CA ASP A 81 2.36 -7.45 2.25
C ASP A 81 3.64 -6.89 2.89
N LEU A 82 3.83 -5.56 2.86
CA LEU A 82 4.91 -4.89 3.59
C LEU A 82 4.76 -5.04 5.10
N ILE A 83 3.55 -4.82 5.64
CA ILE A 83 3.26 -5.05 7.06
C ILE A 83 3.47 -6.53 7.39
N GLY A 84 2.96 -7.44 6.55
CA GLY A 84 3.12 -8.87 6.74
C GLY A 84 4.57 -9.32 6.81
N ALA A 85 5.41 -8.85 5.88
CA ALA A 85 6.83 -9.16 5.86
C ALA A 85 7.55 -8.65 7.14
N TRP A 86 7.20 -7.46 7.62
CA TRP A 86 7.73 -6.94 8.88
C TRP A 86 7.30 -7.79 10.09
N VAL A 87 6.03 -8.20 10.13
CA VAL A 87 5.48 -9.04 11.20
C VAL A 87 6.16 -10.41 11.22
N GLU A 88 6.26 -11.06 10.06
CA GLU A 88 6.88 -12.39 9.89
C GLU A 88 8.39 -12.36 10.16
N ALA A 89 9.06 -11.23 9.94
CA ALA A 89 10.46 -11.02 10.30
C ALA A 89 10.70 -10.79 11.80
N GLY A 90 9.65 -10.78 12.63
CA GLY A 90 9.76 -10.62 14.08
C GLY A 90 9.46 -9.22 14.59
N SER A 91 8.94 -8.33 13.73
CA SER A 91 8.48 -6.99 14.11
C SER A 91 9.55 -6.13 14.79
N SER A 92 10.79 -6.13 14.27
CA SER A 92 11.89 -5.32 14.81
C SER A 92 11.70 -3.83 14.50
N GLU A 93 12.12 -2.94 15.40
CA GLU A 93 12.08 -1.48 15.17
C GLU A 93 13.21 -1.03 14.25
N THR A 94 14.41 -1.60 14.44
CA THR A 94 15.65 -1.08 13.84
C THR A 94 16.29 -2.06 12.85
N GLU A 95 16.00 -3.35 12.97
CA GLU A 95 16.57 -4.34 12.05
C GLU A 95 15.81 -4.31 10.73
N ALA A 96 16.58 -4.38 9.67
CA ALA A 96 16.07 -4.54 8.33
C ALA A 96 15.37 -5.89 8.14
N PHE A 97 14.26 -5.88 7.41
CA PHE A 97 13.57 -7.07 6.95
C PHE A 97 13.48 -7.10 5.42
N GLN A 98 13.43 -8.31 4.87
CA GLN A 98 13.34 -8.51 3.43
C GLN A 98 11.91 -8.77 2.99
N PHE A 99 11.54 -8.23 1.83
CA PHE A 99 10.27 -8.49 1.18
C PHE A 99 10.45 -8.60 -0.34
N GLN A 100 9.44 -9.13 -1.03
CA GLN A 100 9.42 -9.17 -2.49
C GLN A 100 8.57 -8.04 -3.06
N ASP A 101 9.17 -7.30 -3.98
CA ASP A 101 8.51 -6.30 -4.83
C ASP A 101 7.47 -6.97 -5.76
N ALA A 102 6.50 -6.20 -6.25
CA ALA A 102 5.52 -6.61 -7.27
C ALA A 102 6.11 -7.22 -8.57
N ASN A 103 7.39 -6.96 -8.85
CA ASN A 103 8.20 -7.46 -9.96
C ASN A 103 9.08 -8.65 -9.57
N GLY A 104 9.00 -9.14 -8.32
CA GLY A 104 9.78 -10.27 -7.81
C GLY A 104 11.21 -9.93 -7.37
N LYS A 105 11.55 -8.63 -7.26
CA LYS A 105 12.85 -8.19 -6.74
C LYS A 105 12.88 -8.29 -5.22
N THR A 106 13.98 -8.78 -4.65
CA THR A 106 14.17 -8.74 -3.20
C THR A 106 14.59 -7.35 -2.76
N CYS A 107 13.88 -6.84 -1.77
CA CYS A 107 14.07 -5.50 -1.22
C CYS A 107 14.17 -5.57 0.29
N GLU A 108 14.82 -4.55 0.86
CA GLU A 108 15.04 -4.42 2.29
C GLU A 108 14.35 -3.15 2.78
N ALA A 109 13.60 -3.26 3.87
CA ALA A 109 12.91 -2.16 4.53
C ALA A 109 13.11 -2.23 6.05
N THR A 110 12.77 -1.14 6.73
CA THR A 110 12.75 -1.07 8.20
C THR A 110 11.36 -0.65 8.69
N PHE A 111 11.16 -0.59 10.01
CA PHE A 111 9.90 -0.10 10.55
C PHE A 111 9.58 1.35 10.12
N GLU A 112 10.59 2.15 9.75
CA GLU A 112 10.37 3.50 9.21
C GLU A 112 9.56 3.50 7.92
N ASP A 113 9.65 2.45 7.10
CA ASP A 113 8.85 2.28 5.88
C ASP A 113 7.41 1.83 6.20
N VAL A 114 7.22 1.13 7.32
CA VAL A 114 5.93 0.59 7.77
C VAL A 114 5.10 1.64 8.52
N ARG A 115 5.76 2.47 9.37
CA ARG A 115 5.10 3.48 10.23
C ARG A 115 4.13 4.39 9.47
N PRO A 116 4.46 4.92 8.27
CA PRO A 116 3.56 5.75 7.46
C PRO A 116 2.19 5.11 7.20
N LEU A 117 2.11 3.77 7.12
CA LEU A 117 0.86 3.06 6.84
C LEU A 117 -0.18 3.22 7.96
N PHE A 118 0.26 3.53 9.18
CA PHE A 118 -0.61 3.73 10.33
C PHE A 118 -0.91 5.21 10.62
N VAL A 119 0.04 6.10 10.31
CA VAL A 119 -0.02 7.50 10.74
C VAL A 119 -0.46 8.47 9.65
N ASN A 120 -0.39 8.08 8.38
CA ASN A 120 -0.77 8.95 7.27
C ASN A 120 -2.25 8.76 6.90
N SER A 121 -2.95 9.88 6.75
CA SER A 121 -4.28 9.91 6.17
C SER A 121 -4.21 9.82 4.64
N ASN A 122 -5.32 9.48 4.00
CA ASN A 122 -5.47 9.43 2.55
C ASN A 122 -4.57 8.38 1.86
N LEU A 123 -4.09 7.39 2.62
CA LEU A 123 -3.13 6.40 2.15
C LEU A 123 -3.84 5.13 1.64
N TRP A 124 -4.68 4.51 2.46
CA TRP A 124 -5.40 3.27 2.12
C TRP A 124 -6.42 3.43 0.99
N TYR A 125 -7.10 4.58 0.99
CA TYR A 125 -7.97 5.03 -0.09
C TYR A 125 -8.17 6.55 -0.01
N SER A 126 -8.69 7.15 -1.08
CA SER A 126 -8.95 8.58 -1.11
C SER A 126 -9.98 8.98 -0.04
N GLY A 127 -9.61 9.88 0.86
CA GLY A 127 -10.39 10.33 2.01
C GLY A 127 -10.26 9.45 3.26
N SER A 128 -9.42 8.40 3.23
CA SER A 128 -9.17 7.57 4.42
C SER A 128 -8.56 8.38 5.56
N LEU A 129 -8.98 8.09 6.79
CA LEU A 129 -8.31 8.61 7.99
C LEU A 129 -7.04 7.80 8.26
N ALA A 130 -6.06 8.41 8.92
CA ALA A 130 -4.98 7.67 9.55
C ALA A 130 -5.54 6.75 10.64
N CYS A 131 -4.94 5.58 10.86
CA CYS A 131 -5.33 4.67 11.93
C CYS A 131 -5.21 5.36 13.30
N THR A 132 -4.19 6.21 13.45
CA THR A 132 -3.94 7.01 14.65
C THR A 132 -4.99 8.07 14.96
N SER A 133 -5.87 8.41 14.02
CA SER A 133 -7.00 9.31 14.29
C SER A 133 -7.97 8.73 15.33
N CYS A 134 -8.02 7.39 15.44
CA CYS A 134 -8.83 6.69 16.44
C CYS A 134 -7.96 5.87 17.41
N HIS A 135 -6.87 5.25 16.94
CA HIS A 135 -5.97 4.41 17.74
C HIS A 135 -4.71 5.17 18.13
N SER A 136 -4.83 6.00 19.16
CA SER A 136 -3.80 6.95 19.57
C SER A 136 -3.15 6.56 20.91
N VAL A 137 -2.18 7.35 21.35
CA VAL A 137 -1.52 7.18 22.65
C VAL A 137 -2.48 7.35 23.84
N ASP A 138 -3.59 8.08 23.68
CA ASP A 138 -4.58 8.26 24.76
C ASP A 138 -5.54 7.07 24.81
N LEU A 139 -5.21 6.07 25.64
CA LEU A 139 -5.98 4.82 25.75
C LEU A 139 -7.34 4.98 26.45
N ALA A 140 -7.55 6.09 27.16
CA ALA A 140 -8.84 6.33 27.82
C ALA A 140 -9.96 6.59 26.80
N VAL A 141 -9.59 7.15 25.64
CA VAL A 141 -10.53 7.47 24.55
C VAL A 141 -10.31 6.63 23.30
N SER A 142 -9.13 6.01 23.14
CA SER A 142 -8.83 5.18 21.96
C SER A 142 -9.63 3.88 22.00
N PRO A 143 -10.43 3.58 20.96
CA PRO A 143 -11.18 2.33 20.90
C PRO A 143 -10.25 1.12 21.02
N ALA A 144 -10.74 0.12 21.77
CA ALA A 144 -9.99 -1.08 22.10
C ALA A 144 -8.64 -0.81 22.78
N GLN A 145 -8.43 0.34 23.44
CA GLN A 145 -7.20 0.64 24.20
C GLN A 145 -5.92 0.37 23.39
N LEU A 146 -5.97 0.69 22.10
CA LEU A 146 -4.93 0.41 21.11
C LEU A 146 -4.26 1.71 20.68
N ASP A 147 -2.92 1.70 20.68
CA ASP A 147 -2.08 2.78 20.18
C ASP A 147 -1.33 2.31 18.93
N LEU A 148 -1.56 2.94 17.79
CA LEU A 148 -0.85 2.69 16.54
C LEU A 148 0.11 3.84 16.15
N SER A 149 0.32 4.79 17.05
CA SER A 149 1.13 5.99 16.79
C SER A 149 2.64 5.77 16.98
N SER A 150 3.02 4.70 17.68
CA SER A 150 4.40 4.36 18.02
C SER A 150 4.68 2.87 17.88
N TYR A 151 5.96 2.50 17.71
CA TYR A 151 6.40 1.10 17.72
C TYR A 151 5.97 0.38 19.00
N ASP A 152 6.28 0.98 20.15
CA ASP A 152 5.93 0.45 21.47
C ASP A 152 4.42 0.27 21.64
N GLY A 153 3.61 1.21 21.13
CA GLY A 153 2.15 1.11 21.14
C GLY A 153 1.63 -0.09 20.37
N ILE A 154 2.17 -0.31 19.16
CA ILE A 154 1.81 -1.45 18.30
C ILE A 154 2.15 -2.77 18.99
N LEU A 155 3.34 -2.88 19.59
CA LEU A 155 3.78 -4.09 20.31
C LEU A 155 3.05 -4.30 21.65
N ALA A 156 2.60 -3.24 22.30
CA ALA A 156 1.81 -3.33 23.51
C ALA A 156 0.42 -3.92 23.22
N GLY A 157 -0.09 -3.77 22.00
CA GLY A 157 -1.32 -4.39 21.54
C GLY A 157 -2.59 -3.70 22.04
N SER A 158 -3.73 -4.38 21.86
CA SER A 158 -5.06 -3.84 22.16
C SER A 158 -5.59 -4.33 23.51
N ARG A 159 -6.72 -3.78 23.98
CA ARG A 159 -7.44 -4.17 25.20
C ARG A 159 -6.55 -4.17 26.44
N ARG A 160 -5.61 -3.24 26.50
CA ARG A 160 -4.77 -3.02 27.68
C ARG A 160 -5.64 -2.55 28.83
N ALA A 161 -5.44 -3.13 30.01
CA ALA A 161 -5.84 -2.45 31.24
C ALA A 161 -4.97 -1.18 31.38
N ASP A 162 -5.50 -0.12 31.99
CA ASP A 162 -4.95 1.25 31.93
C ASP A 162 -3.42 1.35 32.07
N ASP A 163 -2.81 0.58 32.98
CA ASP A 163 -1.37 0.57 33.28
C ASP A 163 -0.63 -0.69 32.81
N ALA A 164 -1.32 -1.62 32.14
CA ALA A 164 -0.73 -2.87 31.72
C ALA A 164 0.26 -2.64 30.55
N PRO A 165 1.49 -3.18 30.63
CA PRO A 165 2.49 -3.00 29.58
C PRO A 165 2.12 -3.72 28.28
N LYS A 166 1.25 -4.73 28.34
CA LYS A 166 0.76 -5.49 27.18
C LYS A 166 -0.70 -5.87 27.35
N GLY A 167 -1.41 -5.94 26.24
CA GLY A 167 -2.77 -6.44 26.15
C GLY A 167 -2.86 -7.64 25.21
N THR A 168 -3.92 -7.67 24.40
CA THR A 168 -4.10 -8.63 23.32
C THR A 168 -3.16 -8.32 22.17
N ASP A 169 -2.34 -9.29 21.81
CA ASP A 169 -1.43 -9.21 20.67
C ASP A 169 -2.21 -9.03 19.36
N ILE A 170 -1.83 -8.00 18.61
CA ILE A 170 -2.44 -7.67 17.32
C ILE A 170 -1.63 -8.20 16.13
N LEU A 171 -0.41 -8.70 16.35
CA LEU A 171 0.54 -9.16 15.33
C LEU A 171 0.57 -10.70 15.20
N GLY A 172 -0.24 -11.42 15.99
CA GLY A 172 -0.44 -12.86 15.83
C GLY A 172 0.79 -13.70 16.15
N GLY A 173 1.68 -13.22 17.04
CA GLY A 173 2.91 -13.91 17.39
C GLY A 173 3.91 -14.05 16.23
N GLY A 174 3.82 -13.19 15.22
CA GLY A 174 4.63 -13.25 14.01
C GLY A 174 3.99 -14.03 12.86
N ASP A 175 2.83 -14.67 13.05
CA ASP A 175 2.03 -15.21 11.96
C ASP A 175 1.03 -14.16 11.47
N TRP A 176 1.42 -13.45 10.40
CA TRP A 176 0.67 -12.33 9.85
C TRP A 176 -0.79 -12.66 9.56
N LYS A 177 -1.07 -13.82 8.94
CA LYS A 177 -2.44 -14.19 8.55
C LYS A 177 -3.33 -14.57 9.73
N SER A 178 -2.72 -14.96 10.85
CA SER A 178 -3.45 -15.21 12.10
C SER A 178 -3.71 -13.93 12.91
N SER A 179 -3.03 -12.83 12.56
CA SER A 179 -3.04 -11.60 13.35
C SER A 179 -4.39 -10.88 13.32
N LEU A 180 -4.70 -10.16 14.41
CA LEU A 180 -5.88 -9.30 14.45
C LEU A 180 -5.74 -8.14 13.47
N LEU A 181 -4.52 -7.61 13.32
CA LEU A 181 -4.27 -6.50 12.39
C LEU A 181 -4.59 -6.91 10.94
N TYR A 182 -4.21 -8.12 10.52
CA TYR A 182 -4.57 -8.66 9.20
C TYR A 182 -6.09 -8.70 9.03
N GLN A 183 -6.82 -9.29 9.98
CA GLN A 183 -8.29 -9.38 9.91
C GLN A 183 -8.96 -8.01 9.77
N PHE A 184 -8.49 -6.99 10.49
CA PHE A 184 -9.06 -5.63 10.42
C PHE A 184 -8.66 -4.85 9.16
N ILE A 185 -7.58 -5.24 8.49
CA ILE A 185 -7.19 -4.65 7.20
C ILE A 185 -7.93 -5.34 6.06
N THR A 186 -8.04 -6.67 6.07
CA THR A 186 -8.54 -7.45 4.92
C THR A 186 -10.04 -7.72 4.94
N GLU A 187 -10.70 -7.57 6.09
CA GLU A 187 -12.12 -7.88 6.27
C GLU A 187 -12.91 -6.65 6.69
N SER A 188 -14.18 -6.58 6.28
CA SER A 188 -15.12 -5.57 6.77
C SER A 188 -15.71 -5.99 8.11
N HIS A 189 -15.73 -5.08 9.08
CA HIS A 189 -16.33 -5.25 10.40
C HIS A 189 -17.46 -4.22 10.56
N PRO A 190 -18.64 -4.44 9.95
CA PRO A 190 -19.72 -3.45 9.91
C PRO A 190 -20.28 -3.06 11.28
N ASP A 191 -20.10 -3.92 12.29
CA ASP A 191 -20.52 -3.67 13.66
C ASP A 191 -19.50 -2.80 14.44
N ILE A 192 -18.35 -2.49 13.85
CA ILE A 192 -17.28 -1.70 14.47
C ILE A 192 -17.17 -0.35 13.74
N PRO A 193 -17.46 0.78 14.42
CA PRO A 193 -17.36 2.10 13.81
C PRO A 193 -15.99 2.37 13.19
N GLY A 194 -15.98 2.82 11.92
CA GLY A 194 -14.75 3.13 11.18
C GLY A 194 -14.10 1.94 10.46
N HIS A 195 -14.64 0.73 10.59
CA HIS A 195 -14.16 -0.49 9.92
C HIS A 195 -15.24 -1.16 9.04
N ASP A 196 -16.19 -0.37 8.53
CA ASP A 196 -17.34 -0.84 7.76
C ASP A 196 -16.98 -1.40 6.38
N ALA A 197 -15.79 -1.11 5.88
CA ALA A 197 -15.26 -1.63 4.62
C ALA A 197 -13.86 -2.21 4.82
N ALA A 198 -13.55 -3.28 4.08
CA ALA A 198 -12.19 -3.79 3.99
C ALA A 198 -11.28 -2.74 3.33
N LEU A 199 -10.07 -2.58 3.85
CA LEU A 199 -9.03 -1.74 3.26
C LEU A 199 -8.45 -2.51 2.07
N LEU A 200 -9.14 -2.40 0.93
CA LEU A 200 -8.86 -3.07 -0.34
C LEU A 200 -7.37 -3.41 -0.55
N SER A 201 -7.11 -4.68 -0.84
CA SER A 201 -5.80 -5.31 -1.08
C SER A 201 -5.00 -4.77 -2.29
N GLY A 202 -5.36 -3.60 -2.83
CA GLY A 202 -4.75 -3.02 -4.02
C GLY A 202 -3.81 -1.84 -3.76
N LEU A 203 -3.74 -1.31 -2.52
CA LEU A 203 -2.83 -0.22 -2.21
C LEU A 203 -1.38 -0.69 -2.41
N THR A 204 -0.72 -0.12 -3.40
CA THR A 204 0.71 -0.31 -3.64
C THR A 204 1.47 0.90 -3.13
N VAL A 205 2.44 0.69 -2.26
CA VAL A 205 3.33 1.71 -1.71
C VAL A 205 4.74 1.55 -2.27
N SER A 206 5.51 2.63 -2.23
CA SER A 206 6.95 2.60 -2.49
C SER A 206 7.66 2.56 -1.15
N ALA A 207 8.46 1.53 -0.91
CA ALA A 207 9.11 1.27 0.37
C ALA A 207 10.46 0.59 0.16
N GLY A 208 11.38 0.84 1.09
CA GLY A 208 12.67 0.17 1.14
C GLY A 208 13.58 0.42 -0.06
N THR A 209 14.71 -0.29 -0.05
CA THR A 209 15.72 -0.24 -1.11
C THR A 209 15.93 -1.64 -1.68
N SER A 210 16.10 -1.69 -3.00
CA SER A 210 16.35 -2.97 -3.64
C SER A 210 17.73 -3.52 -3.35
N LEU A 211 17.84 -4.83 -3.06
CA LEU A 211 19.14 -5.47 -2.88
C LEU A 211 19.79 -5.75 -4.25
N PRO A 212 21.13 -5.63 -4.36
CA PRO A 212 21.82 -6.01 -5.58
C PRO A 212 21.63 -7.51 -5.84
N GLU A 213 21.24 -7.87 -7.07
CA GLU A 213 21.19 -9.27 -7.49
C GLU A 213 22.56 -9.91 -7.26
N ALA A 214 22.60 -10.99 -6.47
CA ALA A 214 23.83 -11.75 -6.28
C ALA A 214 24.31 -12.21 -7.67
N ASN A 215 25.44 -11.68 -8.12
CA ASN A 215 26.07 -12.09 -9.37
C ASN A 215 26.47 -13.56 -9.23
N VAL A 216 25.61 -14.45 -9.71
CA VAL A 216 25.86 -15.89 -9.72
C VAL A 216 27.01 -16.10 -10.70
N THR A 217 28.23 -16.10 -10.19
CA THR A 217 29.40 -16.46 -10.98
C THR A 217 29.20 -17.91 -11.40
N PRO A 218 29.06 -18.23 -12.69
CA PRO A 218 28.96 -19.62 -13.11
C PRO A 218 30.27 -20.31 -12.76
N THR A 219 30.20 -21.31 -11.89
CA THR A 219 31.33 -22.19 -11.58
C THR A 219 31.75 -22.91 -12.88
N PRO A 220 33.04 -22.90 -13.25
CA PRO A 220 33.55 -23.51 -14.48
C PRO A 220 33.42 -25.04 -14.51
#